data_AF-A0A4Q3I1Y5-F1
#
_entry.id   AF-A0A4Q3I1Y5-F1
#
_cell.length_a   1.000
_cell.length_b   1.000
_cell.length_c   1.000
_cell.angle_alpha   90.00
_cell.angle_beta   90.00
_cell.angle_gamma   90.00
#
_symmetry.space_group_name_H-M   'P 1'
#
loop_
_entity.id
_entity.type
_entity.pdbx_description
1 polymer ?
#
loop_
_entity_poly.entity_id
_entity_poly.type
_entity_poly.pdbx_seq_one_letter_code
_entity_poly.pdbx_strand_id
1 'polypeptide(L)'
;MRFRGLIFIPLVFVPASVLARDAQLCADLYRKLHSTPVVIGNTAEMRRYAQDLSQANSDIRKLRVDMRRAGCGGGSIVSFGAAKADQCEPLLEQLQALEENREVLVDERNKARNLSVTGEERGATIVAIRQNACIPSDFQDVAKEEEKERIRVKGIALPKDEEAYSGSITDLRTRKPATVQKVAIDPTPPVPERNYETSAKVRTVGPIFLPEASIDLRHPRENGPQQQQ
;
A
#
# COMPACT_ATOMS: atom_id res chain seq x y z
N MET A 1 78.64 -15.26 31.97
CA MET A 1 77.29 -15.68 32.41
C MET A 1 76.28 -15.07 31.45
N ARG A 2 75.51 -15.89 30.71
CA ARG A 2 74.55 -15.45 29.68
C ARG A 2 73.14 -15.82 30.13
N PHE A 3 72.29 -14.81 30.37
CA PHE A 3 70.86 -15.00 30.65
C PHE A 3 70.13 -15.39 29.36
N ARG A 4 69.47 -16.55 29.36
CA ARG A 4 68.48 -16.93 28.34
C ARG A 4 67.11 -16.48 28.85
N GLY A 5 66.61 -15.37 28.33
CA GLY A 5 65.23 -14.92 28.53
C GLY A 5 64.30 -15.67 27.60
N LEU A 6 63.32 -16.38 28.18
CA LEU A 6 62.16 -16.93 27.49
C LEU A 6 61.14 -15.80 27.29
N ILE A 7 60.83 -15.44 26.04
CA ILE A 7 59.68 -14.60 25.70
C ILE A 7 58.58 -15.53 25.22
N PHE A 8 57.58 -15.76 26.07
CA PHE A 8 56.29 -16.34 25.70
C PHE A 8 55.45 -15.24 25.04
N ILE A 9 55.08 -15.43 23.76
CA ILE A 9 54.11 -14.58 23.05
C ILE A 9 52.73 -15.26 23.18
N PRO A 10 51.72 -14.63 23.81
CA PRO A 10 50.37 -15.16 23.80
C PRO A 10 49.71 -14.86 22.46
N LEU A 11 49.44 -15.91 21.67
CA LEU A 11 48.62 -15.84 20.47
C LEU A 11 47.16 -15.68 20.90
N VAL A 12 46.66 -14.45 20.93
CA VAL A 12 45.24 -14.15 21.14
C VAL A 12 44.49 -14.50 19.85
N PHE A 13 43.87 -15.67 19.84
CA PHE A 13 42.93 -16.08 18.79
C PHE A 13 41.57 -15.42 19.09
N VAL A 14 41.29 -14.29 18.46
CA VAL A 14 39.96 -13.65 18.53
C VAL A 14 39.06 -14.37 17.52
N PRO A 15 37.98 -15.07 17.93
CA PRO A 15 37.01 -15.59 16.99
C PRO A 15 36.21 -14.40 16.44
N ALA A 16 36.50 -14.01 15.20
CA ALA A 16 35.57 -13.20 14.44
C ALA A 16 34.36 -14.08 14.11
N SER A 17 33.32 -14.03 14.95
CA SER A 17 32.00 -14.50 14.56
C SER A 17 31.44 -13.54 13.51
N VAL A 18 31.95 -13.66 12.29
CA VAL A 18 31.21 -13.21 11.12
C VAL A 18 29.91 -14.01 11.16
N LEU A 19 28.79 -13.33 11.39
CA LEU A 19 27.49 -13.90 11.07
C LEU A 19 27.52 -14.15 9.56
N ALA A 20 27.92 -15.36 9.17
CA ALA A 20 27.78 -15.83 7.82
C ALA A 20 26.27 -15.91 7.58
N ARG A 21 25.72 -14.84 7.02
CA ARG A 21 24.33 -14.79 6.57
C ARG A 21 24.22 -15.74 5.40
N ASP A 22 23.31 -16.68 5.49
CA ASP A 22 23.00 -17.56 4.37
C ASP A 22 22.25 -16.74 3.32
N ALA A 23 22.96 -16.33 2.27
CA ALA A 23 22.43 -15.49 1.21
C ALA A 23 21.28 -16.19 0.46
N GLN A 24 21.33 -17.52 0.34
CA GLN A 24 20.27 -18.30 -0.34
C GLN A 24 19.00 -18.33 0.51
N LEU A 25 19.13 -18.62 1.81
CA LEU A 25 18.01 -18.55 2.75
C LEU A 25 17.35 -17.17 2.79
N CYS A 26 18.17 -16.11 2.85
CA CYS A 26 17.66 -14.74 2.85
C CYS A 26 16.94 -14.41 1.54
N ALA A 27 17.48 -14.84 0.39
CA ALA A 27 16.83 -14.65 -0.90
C ALA A 27 15.46 -15.35 -0.95
N ASP A 28 15.36 -16.59 -0.44
CA ASP A 28 14.09 -17.33 -0.37
C ASP A 28 13.04 -16.63 0.49
N LEU A 29 13.43 -16.14 1.67
CA LEU A 29 12.55 -15.38 2.56
C LEU A 29 12.02 -14.10 1.91
N TYR A 30 12.88 -13.37 1.20
CA TYR A 30 12.45 -12.18 0.45
C TYR A 30 11.55 -12.53 -0.74
N ARG A 31 11.84 -13.61 -1.49
CA ARG A 31 10.94 -14.09 -2.56
C ARG A 31 9.56 -14.44 -2.00
N LYS A 32 9.50 -15.14 -0.86
CA LYS A 32 8.25 -15.46 -0.15
C LYS A 32 7.50 -14.20 0.32
N LEU A 33 8.23 -13.20 0.80
CA LEU A 33 7.63 -11.92 1.21
C LEU A 33 7.02 -11.14 0.03
N HIS A 34 7.65 -11.21 -1.14
CA HIS A 34 7.14 -10.56 -2.36
C HIS A 34 6.03 -11.36 -3.04
N SER A 35 6.06 -12.69 -2.94
CA SER A 35 5.05 -13.56 -3.54
C SER A 35 3.76 -13.65 -2.72
N THR A 36 3.82 -13.37 -1.41
CA THR A 36 2.63 -13.36 -0.55
C THR A 36 1.75 -12.16 -0.93
N PRO A 37 0.60 -12.38 -1.60
CA PRO A 37 -0.28 -11.28 -1.98
C PRO A 37 -0.80 -10.64 -0.71
N VAL A 38 -0.79 -9.31 -0.61
CA VAL A 38 -1.50 -8.63 0.48
C VAL A 38 -2.91 -8.38 -0.02
N VAL A 39 -3.93 -8.85 0.70
CA VAL A 39 -5.31 -8.41 0.43
C VAL A 39 -5.43 -6.96 0.90
N ILE A 40 -4.95 -6.02 0.07
CA ILE A 40 -5.15 -4.58 0.24
C ILE A 40 -6.54 -4.28 -0.33
N GLY A 41 -7.56 -4.63 0.42
CA GLY A 41 -8.92 -4.56 -0.10
C GLY A 41 -9.95 -4.83 0.97
N ASN A 42 -10.73 -3.79 1.24
CA ASN A 42 -11.99 -3.84 1.97
C ASN A 42 -12.87 -4.97 1.42
N THR A 43 -12.84 -6.14 2.04
CA THR A 43 -13.67 -7.29 1.67
C THR A 43 -15.15 -6.94 1.88
N ALA A 44 -16.06 -7.71 1.28
CA ALA A 44 -17.49 -7.48 1.49
C ALA A 44 -17.87 -7.55 2.98
N GLU A 45 -17.24 -8.45 3.75
CA GLU A 45 -17.45 -8.49 5.20
C GLU A 45 -16.91 -7.25 5.93
N MET A 46 -15.74 -6.74 5.55
CA MET A 46 -15.17 -5.55 6.19
C MET A 46 -16.00 -4.29 5.92
N ARG A 47 -16.65 -4.19 4.76
CA ARG A 47 -17.64 -3.12 4.47
C ARG A 47 -18.83 -3.20 5.40
N ARG A 48 -19.38 -4.40 5.57
CA ARG A 48 -20.53 -4.64 6.44
C ARG A 48 -20.20 -4.25 7.88
N TYR A 49 -19.08 -4.73 8.41
CA TYR A 49 -18.62 -4.35 9.75
C TYR A 49 -18.40 -2.84 9.90
N ALA A 50 -17.87 -2.16 8.88
CA ALA A 50 -17.71 -0.71 8.91
C ALA A 50 -19.07 0.02 8.94
N GLN A 51 -20.06 -0.46 8.19
CA GLN A 51 -21.43 0.07 8.20
C GLN A 51 -22.11 -0.14 9.56
N ASP A 52 -22.05 -1.37 10.09
CA ASP A 52 -22.66 -1.73 11.38
C ASP A 52 -22.03 -0.93 12.53
N LEU A 53 -20.70 -0.76 12.52
CA LEU A 53 -20.01 0.04 13.52
C LEU A 53 -20.35 1.54 13.40
N SER A 54 -20.51 2.06 12.18
CA SER A 54 -20.96 3.44 11.95
C SER A 54 -22.38 3.66 12.49
N GLN A 55 -23.27 2.69 12.28
CA GLN A 55 -24.63 2.70 12.81
C GLN A 55 -24.62 2.67 14.34
N ALA A 56 -23.91 1.71 14.95
CA ALA A 56 -23.80 1.59 16.40
C ALA A 56 -23.24 2.88 17.05
N ASN A 57 -22.18 3.47 16.47
CA ASN A 57 -21.64 4.73 16.95
C ASN A 57 -22.63 5.89 16.84
N SER A 58 -23.45 5.92 15.79
CA SER A 58 -24.47 6.95 15.60
C SER A 58 -25.60 6.80 16.62
N ASP A 59 -26.02 5.57 16.91
CA ASP A 59 -27.09 5.29 17.85
C ASP A 59 -26.65 5.55 19.30
N ILE A 60 -25.41 5.20 19.68
CA ILE A 60 -24.82 5.60 20.97
C ILE A 60 -24.79 7.12 21.12
N ARG A 61 -24.40 7.85 20.06
CA ARG A 61 -24.38 9.33 20.09
C ARG A 61 -25.78 9.91 20.26
N LYS A 62 -26.77 9.39 19.54
CA LYS A 62 -28.18 9.81 19.67
C LYS A 62 -28.67 9.56 21.08
N LEU A 63 -28.48 8.35 21.61
CA LEU A 63 -28.93 8.00 22.96
C LEU A 63 -28.28 8.90 24.02
N ARG A 64 -26.98 9.20 23.91
CA ARG A 64 -26.29 10.15 24.80
C ARG A 64 -26.83 11.59 24.68
N VAL A 65 -27.32 12.00 23.51
CA VAL A 65 -28.02 13.29 23.34
C VAL A 65 -29.38 13.24 24.03
N ASP A 66 -30.14 12.15 23.84
CA ASP A 66 -31.46 11.99 24.43
C ASP A 66 -31.40 11.88 25.96
N MET A 67 -30.40 11.17 26.49
CA MET A 67 -30.08 11.17 27.92
C MET A 67 -29.79 12.57 28.45
N ARG A 68 -29.02 13.40 27.72
CA ARG A 68 -28.77 14.79 28.11
C ARG A 68 -30.05 15.63 28.10
N ARG A 69 -30.91 15.44 27.10
CA ARG A 69 -32.22 16.14 26.99
C ARG A 69 -33.20 15.72 28.07
N ALA A 70 -33.18 14.44 28.44
CA ALA A 70 -33.98 13.89 29.52
C ALA A 70 -33.45 14.28 30.91
N GLY A 71 -32.28 14.93 31.03
CA GLY A 71 -31.70 15.28 32.32
C GLY A 71 -30.97 14.12 33.02
N CYS A 72 -30.70 13.03 32.30
CA CYS A 72 -29.96 11.85 32.77
C CYS A 72 -28.43 11.99 32.62
N GLY A 73 -27.94 13.18 32.27
CA GLY A 73 -26.52 13.44 32.02
C GLY A 73 -25.76 13.86 33.28
N GLY A 74 -25.05 12.93 33.91
CA GLY A 74 -24.07 13.23 34.95
C GLY A 74 -22.86 13.96 34.38
N GLY A 75 -22.78 15.28 34.54
CA GLY A 75 -21.57 16.05 34.20
C GLY A 75 -21.78 17.50 33.74
N SER A 76 -23.01 17.94 33.47
CA SER A 76 -23.27 19.36 33.16
C SER A 76 -23.52 20.15 34.44
N ILE A 77 -22.73 21.21 34.65
CA ILE A 77 -22.80 22.13 35.81
C ILE A 77 -24.09 22.95 35.88
N VAL A 78 -24.95 22.88 34.85
CA VAL A 78 -26.24 23.57 34.80
C VAL A 78 -27.36 22.53 34.84
N SER A 79 -27.87 22.24 36.04
CA SER A 79 -29.03 21.38 36.24
C SER A 79 -30.31 22.22 36.32
N PHE A 80 -30.95 22.46 35.18
CA PHE A 80 -32.36 22.85 35.18
C PHE A 80 -33.21 21.57 35.10
N GLY A 81 -33.77 21.16 36.25
CA GLY A 81 -34.67 20.00 36.34
C GLY A 81 -33.96 18.66 36.18
N ALA A 82 -33.38 18.14 37.27
CA ALA A 82 -32.86 16.78 37.27
C ALA A 82 -34.01 15.79 37.02
N ALA A 83 -33.84 14.88 36.05
CA ALA A 83 -34.77 13.78 35.87
C ALA A 83 -34.80 12.88 37.10
N LYS A 84 -35.94 12.26 37.34
CA LYS A 84 -36.08 11.22 38.36
C LYS A 84 -35.31 9.96 37.91
N ALA A 85 -34.71 9.27 38.88
CA ALA A 85 -33.82 8.12 38.62
C ALA A 85 -34.50 6.98 37.84
N ASP A 86 -35.81 6.79 38.02
CA ASP A 86 -36.63 5.81 37.33
C ASP A 86 -36.73 6.03 35.80
N GLN A 87 -36.63 7.28 35.34
CA GLN A 87 -36.66 7.60 33.91
C GLN A 87 -35.29 7.41 33.23
N CYS A 88 -34.21 7.41 34.01
CA CYS A 88 -32.85 7.32 33.50
C CYS A 88 -32.34 5.88 33.43
N GLU A 89 -32.81 5.01 34.31
CA GLU A 89 -32.46 3.57 34.32
C GLU A 89 -32.61 2.89 32.94
N PRO A 90 -33.77 2.98 32.24
CA PRO A 90 -33.91 2.30 30.95
C PRO A 90 -32.98 2.87 29.85
N LEU A 91 -32.63 4.16 29.93
CA LEU A 91 -31.70 4.77 28.98
C LEU A 91 -30.26 4.33 29.24
N LEU A 92 -29.89 4.15 30.51
CA LEU A 92 -28.59 3.62 30.92
C LEU A 92 -28.43 2.16 30.49
N GLU A 93 -29.46 1.33 30.72
CA GLU A 93 -29.49 -0.06 30.27
C GLU A 93 -29.36 -0.18 28.74
N GLN A 94 -30.10 0.65 28.00
CA GLN A 94 -29.97 0.70 26.54
C GLN A 94 -28.58 1.15 26.08
N LEU A 95 -27.95 2.09 26.78
CA LEU A 95 -26.61 2.55 26.45
C LEU A 95 -25.60 1.43 26.64
N GLN A 96 -25.68 0.72 27.77
CA GLN A 96 -24.82 -0.42 28.05
C GLN A 96 -24.99 -1.50 26.98
N ALA A 97 -26.22 -1.86 26.62
CA ALA A 97 -26.48 -2.85 25.57
C ALA A 97 -25.90 -2.44 24.21
N LEU A 98 -26.01 -1.17 23.82
CA LEU A 98 -25.41 -0.66 22.58
C LEU A 98 -23.87 -0.67 22.63
N GLU A 99 -23.28 -0.36 23.78
CA GLU A 99 -21.83 -0.39 23.98
C GLU A 99 -21.27 -1.82 23.92
N GLU A 100 -21.95 -2.79 24.55
CA GLU A 100 -21.62 -4.21 24.47
C GLU A 100 -21.73 -4.74 23.03
N ASN A 101 -22.83 -4.43 22.33
CA ASN A 101 -22.99 -4.81 20.92
C ASN A 101 -21.88 -4.22 20.04
N ARG A 102 -21.49 -2.97 20.29
CA ARG A 102 -20.38 -2.32 19.58
C ARG A 102 -19.06 -3.06 19.85
N GLU A 103 -18.81 -3.49 21.08
CA GLU A 103 -17.60 -4.24 21.43
C GLU A 103 -17.54 -5.57 20.67
N VAL A 104 -18.65 -6.31 20.63
CA VAL A 104 -18.75 -7.55 19.85
C VAL A 104 -18.43 -7.31 18.37
N LEU A 105 -19.00 -6.27 17.76
CA LEU A 105 -18.71 -5.90 16.36
C LEU A 105 -17.22 -5.55 16.14
N VAL A 106 -16.59 -4.89 17.11
CA VAL A 106 -15.15 -4.56 17.03
C VAL A 106 -14.31 -5.83 17.08
N ASP A 107 -14.63 -6.76 17.97
CA ASP A 107 -13.91 -8.02 18.12
C ASP A 107 -14.08 -8.91 16.87
N GLU A 108 -15.30 -9.08 16.38
CA GLU A 108 -15.56 -9.82 15.14
C GLU A 108 -14.82 -9.23 13.95
N ARG A 109 -14.84 -7.90 13.79
CA ARG A 109 -14.08 -7.21 12.74
C ARG A 109 -12.58 -7.43 12.88
N ASN A 110 -12.05 -7.47 14.11
CA ASN A 110 -10.64 -7.75 14.35
C ASN A 110 -10.28 -9.19 13.99
N LYS A 111 -11.13 -10.16 14.35
CA LYS A 111 -10.99 -11.58 13.96
C LYS A 111 -11.05 -11.74 12.44
N ALA A 112 -12.04 -11.14 11.78
CA ALA A 112 -12.19 -11.16 10.32
C ALA A 112 -10.97 -10.55 9.61
N ARG A 113 -10.41 -9.46 10.16
CA ARG A 113 -9.15 -8.88 9.66
C ARG A 113 -7.99 -9.87 9.76
N ASN A 114 -7.86 -10.60 10.88
CA ASN A 114 -6.77 -11.55 11.08
C ASN A 114 -6.93 -12.82 10.21
N LEU A 115 -8.17 -13.24 9.95
CA LEU A 115 -8.49 -14.35 9.05
C LEU A 115 -8.24 -14.04 7.57
N SER A 116 -7.90 -12.80 7.21
CA SER A 116 -7.26 -12.52 5.92
C SER A 116 -5.85 -13.13 5.93
N VAL A 117 -5.80 -14.44 5.68
CA VAL A 117 -4.70 -15.43 5.73
C VAL A 117 -3.34 -14.88 5.30
N THR A 118 -3.34 -13.93 4.35
CA THR A 118 -2.16 -13.23 3.86
C THR A 118 -1.36 -12.47 4.92
N GLY A 119 -1.99 -12.00 6.00
CA GLY A 119 -1.30 -11.23 7.04
C GLY A 119 -0.42 -12.08 7.95
N GLU A 120 -0.87 -13.29 8.30
CA GLU A 120 -0.18 -14.17 9.23
C GLU A 120 1.09 -14.77 8.61
N GLU A 121 0.99 -15.34 7.40
CA GLU A 121 2.13 -15.91 6.68
C GLU A 121 3.18 -14.85 6.34
N ARG A 122 2.73 -13.66 5.94
CA ARG A 122 3.60 -12.51 5.69
C ARG A 122 4.29 -12.05 6.97
N GLY A 123 3.55 -12.00 8.08
CA GLY A 123 4.08 -11.67 9.41
C GLY A 123 5.15 -12.66 9.86
N ALA A 124 4.89 -13.96 9.73
CA ALA A 124 5.86 -15.03 10.03
C ALA A 124 7.13 -14.90 9.17
N THR A 125 6.98 -14.57 7.88
CA THR A 125 8.11 -14.35 6.97
C THR A 125 8.95 -13.14 7.41
N ILE A 126 8.32 -12.03 7.82
CA ILE A 126 9.02 -10.84 8.34
C ILE A 126 9.78 -11.16 9.63
N VAL A 127 9.20 -11.98 10.53
CA VAL A 127 9.88 -12.42 11.74
C VAL A 127 11.11 -13.27 11.40
N ALA A 128 10.98 -14.22 10.47
CA ALA A 128 12.10 -15.03 10.00
C ALA A 128 13.22 -14.19 9.39
N ILE A 129 12.90 -13.15 8.60
CA ILE A 129 13.88 -12.19 8.05
C ILE A 129 14.66 -11.51 9.18
N ARG A 130 13.97 -11.06 10.24
CA ARG A 130 14.60 -10.40 11.39
C ARG A 130 15.47 -11.36 12.19
N GLN A 131 15.02 -12.59 12.43
CA GLN A 131 15.76 -13.61 13.17
C GLN A 131 17.06 -14.00 12.47
N ASN A 132 17.06 -14.05 11.14
CA ASN A 132 18.24 -14.38 10.33
C ASN A 132 19.10 -13.15 10.00
N ALA A 133 18.74 -11.98 10.53
CA ALA A 133 19.42 -10.71 10.27
C ALA A 133 19.65 -10.42 8.77
N CYS A 134 18.71 -10.84 7.92
CA CYS A 134 18.81 -10.67 6.47
C CYS A 134 18.74 -9.19 6.08
N ILE A 135 19.48 -8.80 5.04
CA ILE A 135 19.44 -7.44 4.48
C ILE A 135 19.01 -7.46 3.00
N PRO A 136 18.44 -6.35 2.48
CA PRO A 136 17.98 -6.31 1.08
C PRO A 136 19.07 -6.56 0.03
N SER A 137 20.34 -6.32 0.34
CA SER A 137 21.45 -6.60 -0.58
C SER A 137 21.65 -8.10 -0.81
N ASP A 138 21.44 -8.94 0.21
CA ASP A 138 21.62 -10.39 0.10
C ASP A 138 20.72 -10.97 -1.00
N PHE A 139 19.48 -10.48 -1.09
CA PHE A 139 18.54 -10.83 -2.16
C PHE A 139 19.00 -10.31 -3.54
N GLN A 140 19.50 -9.07 -3.61
CA GLN A 140 19.95 -8.49 -4.87
C GLN A 140 21.16 -9.21 -5.45
N ASP A 141 22.07 -9.67 -4.60
CA ASP A 141 23.30 -10.31 -5.04
C ASP A 141 23.02 -11.71 -5.60
N VAL A 142 22.19 -12.50 -4.92
CA VAL A 142 21.69 -13.78 -5.45
C VAL A 142 20.90 -13.58 -6.74
N ALA A 143 20.03 -12.56 -6.82
CA ALA A 143 19.26 -12.26 -8.02
C ALA A 143 20.16 -11.92 -9.23
N LYS A 144 21.24 -11.17 -9.02
CA LYS A 144 22.23 -10.85 -10.08
C LYS A 144 22.98 -12.09 -10.54
N GLU A 145 23.33 -12.99 -9.63
CA GLU A 145 24.01 -14.24 -9.97
C GLU A 145 23.10 -15.16 -10.80
N GLU A 146 21.86 -15.36 -10.37
CA GLU A 146 20.85 -16.10 -11.14
C GLU A 146 20.63 -15.48 -12.53
N GLU A 147 20.59 -14.16 -12.64
CA GLU A 147 20.45 -13.47 -13.92
C GLU A 147 21.63 -13.75 -14.85
N LYS A 148 22.86 -13.68 -14.34
CA LYS A 148 24.08 -14.03 -15.09
C LYS A 148 24.03 -15.48 -15.56
N GLU A 149 23.58 -16.41 -14.72
CA GLU A 149 23.42 -17.81 -15.10
C GLU A 149 22.34 -18.00 -16.17
N ARG A 150 21.19 -17.33 -16.04
CA ARG A 150 20.12 -17.34 -17.05
C ARG A 150 20.62 -16.80 -18.41
N ILE A 151 21.45 -15.76 -18.39
CA ILE A 151 22.09 -15.21 -19.59
C ILE A 151 23.07 -16.23 -20.19
N ARG A 152 23.82 -16.97 -19.35
CA ARG A 152 24.80 -17.98 -19.78
C ARG A 152 24.16 -19.23 -20.39
N VAL A 153 23.01 -19.67 -19.88
CA VAL A 153 22.33 -20.91 -20.33
C VAL A 153 21.55 -20.71 -21.63
N LYS A 154 21.19 -19.46 -21.99
CA LYS A 154 20.73 -19.16 -23.36
C LYS A 154 21.94 -19.22 -24.29
N GLY A 155 22.17 -20.41 -24.86
CA GLY A 155 23.34 -20.80 -25.66
C GLY A 155 23.56 -20.02 -26.96
N ILE A 156 23.76 -18.71 -26.86
CA ILE A 156 24.49 -17.89 -27.81
C ILE A 156 25.38 -17.02 -26.94
N ALA A 157 26.58 -17.53 -26.60
CA ALA A 157 27.65 -16.61 -26.25
C ALA A 157 27.84 -15.70 -27.47
N LEU A 158 27.73 -14.37 -27.27
CA LEU A 158 28.08 -13.42 -28.31
C LEU A 158 29.50 -13.79 -28.79
N PRO A 159 29.71 -14.10 -30.08
CA PRO A 159 31.05 -14.35 -30.59
C PRO A 159 31.92 -13.15 -30.21
N LYS A 160 33.09 -13.39 -29.61
CA LYS A 160 34.11 -12.33 -29.56
C LYS A 160 34.40 -11.94 -31.01
N ASP A 161 34.42 -10.63 -31.27
CA ASP A 161 34.37 -10.00 -32.59
C ASP A 161 35.59 -10.29 -33.52
N GLU A 162 36.35 -11.35 -33.28
CA GLU A 162 37.68 -11.57 -33.86
C GLU A 162 37.70 -12.62 -35.00
N GLU A 163 36.63 -13.37 -35.24
CA GLU A 163 36.60 -14.36 -36.33
C GLU A 163 35.49 -14.07 -37.35
N ALA A 164 35.92 -13.59 -38.51
CA ALA A 164 35.07 -13.29 -39.65
C ALA A 164 34.41 -14.57 -40.21
N TYR A 165 33.15 -14.79 -39.83
CA TYR A 165 32.32 -15.87 -40.37
C TYR A 165 31.94 -15.61 -41.83
N SER A 166 32.45 -16.44 -42.74
CA SER A 166 31.99 -16.53 -44.13
C SER A 166 30.95 -17.64 -44.26
N GLY A 167 29.66 -17.27 -44.23
CA GLY A 167 28.55 -18.17 -44.50
C GLY A 167 27.33 -17.36 -44.95
N SER A 168 26.66 -17.80 -46.03
CA SER A 168 25.55 -17.07 -46.65
C SER A 168 24.32 -17.04 -45.75
N ILE A 169 24.26 -16.07 -44.85
CA ILE A 169 23.05 -15.71 -44.12
C ILE A 169 22.52 -14.45 -44.78
N THR A 170 21.25 -14.46 -45.20
CA THR A 170 20.54 -13.26 -45.63
C THR A 170 20.48 -12.28 -44.47
N ASP A 171 21.35 -11.29 -44.54
CA ASP A 171 21.54 -10.26 -43.53
C ASP A 171 20.34 -9.30 -43.56
N LEU A 172 19.33 -9.53 -42.71
CA LEU A 172 18.29 -8.53 -42.43
C LEU A 172 18.93 -7.40 -41.63
N ARG A 173 19.58 -6.49 -42.32
CA ARG A 173 20.15 -5.28 -41.73
C ARG A 173 19.02 -4.42 -41.19
N THR A 174 18.72 -4.55 -39.91
CA THR A 174 18.10 -3.44 -39.19
C THR A 174 19.11 -2.30 -39.18
N ARG A 175 18.70 -1.12 -39.64
CA ARG A 175 19.55 0.07 -39.56
C ARG A 175 19.97 0.21 -38.10
N LYS A 176 21.29 0.16 -37.85
CA LYS A 176 21.90 0.55 -36.58
C LYS A 176 21.14 1.80 -36.10
N PRO A 177 20.53 1.80 -34.89
CA PRO A 177 19.97 3.04 -34.40
C PRO A 177 21.13 4.01 -34.43
N ALA A 178 20.99 5.07 -35.23
CA ALA A 178 21.99 6.11 -35.29
C ALA A 178 22.31 6.45 -33.84
N THR A 179 23.60 6.50 -33.51
CA THR A 179 24.03 7.19 -32.29
C THR A 179 23.18 8.42 -32.22
N VAL A 180 22.33 8.51 -31.19
CA VAL A 180 21.55 9.71 -30.93
C VAL A 180 22.63 10.74 -30.61
N GLN A 181 23.13 11.38 -31.68
CA GLN A 181 23.67 12.71 -31.56
C GLN A 181 22.56 13.44 -30.83
N LYS A 182 22.92 14.04 -29.69
CA LYS A 182 22.07 15.05 -29.08
C LYS A 182 21.98 16.16 -30.11
N VAL A 183 21.08 15.99 -31.07
CA VAL A 183 20.59 17.03 -31.93
C VAL A 183 19.99 18.00 -30.94
N ALA A 184 20.56 19.20 -30.87
CA ALA A 184 19.93 20.31 -30.20
C ALA A 184 18.47 20.30 -30.64
N ILE A 185 17.57 20.19 -29.68
CA ILE A 185 16.13 20.14 -29.94
C ILE A 185 15.78 21.49 -30.54
N ASP A 186 15.79 21.58 -31.87
CA ASP A 186 15.08 22.64 -32.55
C ASP A 186 13.62 22.50 -32.14
N PRO A 187 12.97 23.58 -31.70
CA PRO A 187 11.58 23.52 -31.27
C PRO A 187 10.76 22.98 -32.42
N THR A 188 10.12 21.83 -32.19
CA THR A 188 9.15 21.26 -33.13
C THR A 188 8.22 22.37 -33.60
N PRO A 189 8.00 22.53 -34.92
CA PRO A 189 7.00 23.48 -35.38
C PRO A 189 5.68 23.16 -34.68
N PRO A 190 4.93 24.17 -34.21
CA PRO A 190 3.69 23.95 -33.48
C PRO A 190 2.80 23.05 -34.32
N VAL A 191 2.35 21.95 -33.72
CA VAL A 191 1.33 21.09 -34.33
C VAL A 191 0.14 22.00 -34.63
N PRO A 192 -0.33 22.09 -35.89
CA PRO A 192 -1.44 22.96 -36.23
C PRO A 192 -2.63 22.55 -35.36
N GLU A 193 -3.18 23.52 -34.63
CA GLU A 193 -4.38 23.30 -33.84
C GLU A 193 -5.49 22.78 -34.76
N ARG A 194 -6.09 21.65 -34.39
CA ARG A 194 -7.24 21.14 -35.11
C ARG A 194 -8.37 22.15 -34.91
N ASN A 195 -8.87 22.75 -35.99
CA ASN A 195 -10.03 23.64 -35.93
C ASN A 195 -11.19 22.90 -35.25
N TYR A 196 -11.66 23.46 -34.14
CA TYR A 196 -12.77 22.89 -33.37
C TYR A 196 -14.05 23.01 -34.18
N GLU A 197 -14.51 21.90 -34.77
CA GLU A 197 -15.80 21.84 -35.46
C GLU A 197 -16.91 21.53 -34.44
N THR A 198 -17.79 22.51 -34.21
CA THR A 198 -18.96 22.40 -33.31
C THR A 198 -20.05 21.46 -33.82
N SER A 199 -20.00 21.08 -35.10
CA SER A 199 -20.96 20.18 -35.76
C SER A 199 -20.62 18.69 -35.57
N ALA A 200 -19.39 18.37 -35.17
CA ALA A 200 -18.95 16.99 -35.00
C ALA A 200 -19.50 16.42 -33.69
N LYS A 201 -20.27 15.32 -33.78
CA LYS A 201 -20.85 14.65 -32.61
C LYS A 201 -19.75 13.96 -31.79
N VAL A 202 -19.23 14.65 -30.77
CA VAL A 202 -18.28 14.11 -29.80
C VAL A 202 -19.01 13.12 -28.88
N ARG A 203 -18.48 11.89 -28.76
CA ARG A 203 -19.00 10.91 -27.81
C ARG A 203 -18.50 11.27 -26.41
N THR A 204 -19.38 11.76 -25.55
CA THR A 204 -19.08 11.99 -24.13
C THR A 204 -19.01 10.64 -23.42
N VAL A 205 -17.84 10.31 -22.88
CA VAL A 205 -17.64 9.13 -22.02
C VAL A 205 -17.69 9.58 -20.56
N GLY A 206 -18.56 8.96 -19.77
CA GLY A 206 -18.71 9.25 -18.34
C GLY A 206 -20.09 9.82 -17.97
N PRO A 207 -20.41 9.87 -16.66
CA PRO A 207 -21.66 10.45 -16.18
C PRO A 207 -21.72 11.94 -16.49
N ILE A 208 -22.90 12.41 -16.92
CA ILE A 208 -23.15 13.80 -17.25
C ILE A 208 -23.41 14.55 -15.93
N PHE A 209 -22.49 15.42 -15.54
CA PHE A 209 -22.59 16.19 -14.29
C PHE A 209 -23.36 17.51 -14.45
N LEU A 210 -23.53 18.00 -15.68
CA LEU A 210 -24.21 19.27 -15.93
C LEU A 210 -25.62 19.00 -16.52
N PRO A 211 -26.69 19.60 -15.97
CA PRO A 211 -28.01 19.54 -16.58
C PRO A 211 -27.98 20.23 -17.95
N GLU A 212 -28.82 19.80 -18.90
CA GLU A 212 -28.91 20.39 -20.25
C GLU A 212 -29.53 21.81 -20.29
N ALA A 213 -29.69 22.45 -19.13
CA ALA A 213 -30.22 23.81 -19.02
C ALA A 213 -29.15 24.86 -19.38
N SER A 214 -29.59 26.00 -19.92
CA SER A 214 -28.71 27.15 -20.18
C SER A 214 -28.28 27.80 -18.86
N ILE A 215 -27.09 27.43 -18.37
CA ILE A 215 -26.50 28.01 -17.15
C ILE A 215 -25.91 29.38 -17.47
N ASP A 216 -26.39 30.45 -16.81
CA ASP A 216 -25.75 31.76 -16.88
C ASP A 216 -24.45 31.76 -16.04
N LEU A 217 -23.31 31.61 -16.71
CA LEU A 217 -22.00 31.61 -16.08
C LEU A 217 -21.59 32.97 -15.48
N ARG A 218 -22.28 34.07 -15.84
CA ARG A 218 -21.98 35.40 -15.31
C ARG A 218 -22.69 35.66 -13.97
N HIS A 219 -23.81 35.00 -13.71
CA HIS A 219 -24.55 35.11 -12.47
C HIS A 219 -24.88 33.72 -11.92
N PRO A 220 -23.91 33.04 -11.30
CA PRO A 220 -24.05 31.64 -10.86
C PRO A 220 -25.00 31.44 -9.67
N ARG A 221 -25.65 32.52 -9.20
CA ARG A 221 -26.68 32.45 -8.16
C ARG A 221 -28.04 32.29 -8.83
N GLU A 222 -28.51 31.06 -8.91
CA GLU A 222 -29.92 30.82 -9.21
C GLU A 222 -30.79 31.31 -8.04
N ASN A 223 -31.97 31.87 -8.34
CA ASN A 223 -33.00 32.17 -7.35
C ASN A 223 -33.69 30.87 -6.92
N GLY A 224 -32.99 30.00 -6.22
CA GLY A 224 -33.52 28.70 -5.78
C GLY A 224 -32.67 28.07 -4.68
N PRO A 225 -33.24 27.17 -3.86
CA PRO A 225 -32.50 26.51 -2.80
C PRO A 225 -31.38 25.65 -3.40
N GLN A 226 -30.14 26.04 -3.14
CA GLN A 226 -28.96 25.26 -3.50
C GLN A 226 -28.95 23.99 -2.64
N GLN A 227 -28.82 22.82 -3.27
CA GLN A 227 -28.74 21.53 -2.57
C GLN A 227 -27.54 21.57 -1.60
N GLN A 228 -27.82 21.48 -0.30
CA GLN A 228 -26.79 21.40 0.72
C GLN A 228 -26.22 19.97 0.72
N GLN A 229 -24.89 19.86 0.63
CA GLN A 229 -24.16 18.59 0.70
C GLN A 229 -24.21 17.99 2.11
#